data_AF-C4WU39-F1
#
_entry.id   AF-C4WU39-F1
#
_cell.length_a   1.000
_cell.length_b   1.000
_cell.length_c   1.000
_cell.angle_alpha   90.00
_cell.angle_beta   90.00
_cell.angle_gamma   90.00
#
_symmetry.space_group_name_H-M   'P 1'
#
loop_
_entity.id
_entity.type
_entity.pdbx_description
1 polymer ?
#
loop_
_entity_poly.entity_id
_entity_poly.type
_entity_poly.pdbx_seq_one_letter_code
_entity_poly.pdbx_strand_id
1 'polypeptide(L)'
;MAGKSEDDSQLDELLQIISGPLRHELSILRIMGEIPKIQFIKDKTYANIAAVDRLLSKADFGEDFVPTCNVLLNHHPTIYTNIDPEIKEKIKELEDKENLKDESNDEVTIPEMKMDVMGLDHSAIMARLNMAILKSKAAHRQPSAVHNVMKNTITENTEETQYLSFTDFVKKRKIQEAKSLGRRRSRSIEKEMYDNDVSSHYEEEEDDIIDEYPFKI
;
A
#
# COMPACT_ATOMS: atom_id res chain seq x y z
N MET A 1 29.22 -22.79 -11.02
CA MET A 1 30.06 -21.65 -11.45
C MET A 1 29.49 -21.15 -12.76
N ALA A 2 28.93 -19.94 -12.80
CA ALA A 2 28.44 -19.37 -14.04
C ALA A 2 29.66 -19.08 -14.94
N GLY A 3 29.74 -19.74 -16.09
CA GLY A 3 30.77 -19.46 -17.09
C GLY A 3 30.64 -18.02 -17.55
N LYS A 4 31.76 -17.34 -17.75
CA LYS A 4 31.77 -16.04 -18.44
C LYS A 4 31.22 -16.28 -19.84
N SER A 5 30.07 -15.69 -20.17
CA SER A 5 29.65 -15.65 -21.57
C SER A 5 30.60 -14.72 -22.33
N GLU A 6 30.73 -14.93 -23.63
CA GLU A 6 31.54 -14.04 -24.49
C GLU A 6 31.00 -12.60 -24.41
N ASP A 7 29.67 -12.45 -24.33
CA ASP A 7 28.99 -11.16 -24.14
C ASP A 7 29.39 -10.44 -22.84
N ASP A 8 29.53 -11.18 -21.72
CA ASP A 8 29.94 -10.59 -20.45
C ASP A 8 31.37 -10.01 -20.54
N SER A 9 32.24 -10.63 -21.33
CA SER A 9 33.62 -10.17 -21.50
C SER A 9 33.70 -8.88 -22.33
N GLN A 10 32.90 -8.79 -23.40
CA GLN A 10 32.77 -7.57 -24.20
C GLN A 10 32.17 -6.42 -23.38
N LEU A 11 31.19 -6.72 -22.53
CA LEU A 11 30.59 -5.73 -21.64
C LEU A 11 31.60 -5.20 -20.61
N ASP A 12 32.41 -6.07 -20.01
CA ASP A 12 33.46 -5.68 -19.07
C ASP A 12 34.50 -4.75 -19.72
N GLU A 13 34.89 -5.01 -20.98
CA GLU A 13 35.77 -4.13 -21.75
C GLU A 13 35.14 -2.75 -21.98
N LEU A 14 33.87 -2.73 -22.39
CA LEU A 14 33.12 -1.48 -22.62
C LEU A 14 32.99 -0.66 -21.34
N LEU A 15 32.64 -1.30 -20.22
CA LEU A 15 32.54 -0.65 -18.91
C LEU A 15 33.90 -0.08 -18.48
N GLN A 16 34.99 -0.82 -18.73
CA GLN A 16 36.33 -0.35 -18.42
C GLN A 16 36.71 0.89 -19.24
N ILE A 17 36.33 0.96 -20.52
CA ILE A 17 36.53 2.15 -21.38
C ILE A 17 35.76 3.36 -20.83
N ILE A 18 34.52 3.15 -20.38
CA ILE A 18 33.62 4.22 -19.89
C ILE A 18 33.98 4.68 -18.47
N SER A 19 34.73 3.87 -17.69
CA SER A 19 35.14 4.20 -16.31
C SER A 19 35.87 5.53 -16.15
N GLY A 20 36.73 5.88 -17.12
CA GLY A 20 37.51 7.12 -17.14
C GLY A 20 36.64 8.36 -17.37
N PRO A 21 35.86 8.41 -18.47
CA PRO A 21 34.87 9.46 -18.72
C PRO A 21 33.91 9.65 -17.55
N LEU A 22 33.36 8.57 -16.97
CA LEU A 22 32.47 8.68 -15.81
C LEU A 22 33.12 9.37 -14.61
N ARG A 23 34.38 9.05 -14.33
CA ARG A 23 35.14 9.71 -13.26
C ARG A 23 35.34 11.19 -13.55
N HIS A 24 35.57 11.56 -14.80
CA HIS A 24 35.69 12.96 -15.22
C HIS A 24 34.38 13.71 -15.02
N GLU A 25 33.25 13.15 -15.48
CA GLU A 25 31.92 13.76 -15.32
C GLU A 25 31.54 13.93 -13.86
N LEU A 26 31.77 12.92 -13.02
CA LEU A 26 31.53 13.03 -11.59
C LEU A 26 32.42 14.10 -10.94
N SER A 27 33.64 14.30 -11.46
CA SER A 27 34.56 15.33 -10.98
C SER A 27 34.10 16.72 -11.37
N ILE A 28 33.53 16.89 -12.58
CA ILE A 28 32.92 18.14 -13.04
C ILE A 28 31.74 18.51 -12.14
N LEU A 29 30.90 17.53 -11.79
CA LEU A 29 29.76 17.72 -10.90
C LEU A 29 30.17 18.12 -9.47
N ARG A 30 31.47 18.10 -9.15
CA ARG A 30 32.06 18.55 -7.88
C ARG A 30 31.39 17.93 -6.65
N ILE A 31 30.89 16.71 -6.80
CA ILE A 31 30.21 15.95 -5.74
C ILE A 31 31.22 15.59 -4.64
N MET A 32 32.49 15.39 -5.01
CA MET A 32 33.61 15.11 -4.10
C MET A 32 34.89 15.81 -4.60
N GLY A 33 35.85 16.05 -3.69
CA GLY A 33 37.12 16.70 -4.02
C GLY A 33 38.03 15.84 -4.91
N GLU A 34 38.23 14.58 -4.53
CA GLU A 34 38.93 13.57 -5.34
C GLU A 34 38.05 12.33 -5.49
N ILE A 35 37.89 11.87 -6.73
CA ILE A 35 37.07 10.70 -7.02
C ILE A 35 37.97 9.47 -7.13
N PRO A 36 37.69 8.38 -6.40
CA PRO A 36 38.44 7.14 -6.48
C PRO A 36 38.30 6.48 -7.86
N LYS A 37 39.15 5.49 -8.14
CA LYS A 37 39.03 4.68 -9.36
C LYS A 37 37.74 3.87 -9.32
N ILE A 38 36.96 3.93 -10.41
CA ILE A 38 35.72 3.17 -10.55
C ILE A 38 36.07 1.77 -11.06
N GLN A 39 35.56 0.75 -10.39
CA GLN A 39 35.69 -0.65 -10.80
C GLN A 39 34.30 -1.28 -10.86
N PHE A 40 34.03 -1.95 -11.98
CA PHE A 40 32.78 -2.67 -12.18
C PHE A 40 32.91 -4.11 -11.67
N ILE A 41 31.91 -4.56 -10.91
CA ILE A 41 31.86 -5.89 -10.31
C ILE A 41 30.47 -6.45 -10.56
N LYS A 42 30.39 -7.65 -11.14
CA LYS A 42 29.13 -8.37 -11.31
C LYS A 42 28.60 -8.85 -9.97
N ASP A 43 27.35 -8.50 -9.65
CA ASP A 43 26.66 -9.03 -8.48
C ASP A 43 26.25 -10.49 -8.73
N LYS A 44 26.85 -11.40 -7.96
CA LYS A 44 26.56 -12.84 -8.02
C LYS A 44 25.17 -13.17 -7.50
N THR A 45 24.68 -12.44 -6.51
CA THR A 45 23.37 -12.71 -5.89
C THR A 45 22.25 -12.41 -6.89
N TYR A 46 22.30 -11.22 -7.49
CA TYR A 46 21.37 -10.82 -8.53
C TYR A 46 21.47 -11.73 -9.76
N ALA A 47 22.68 -12.10 -10.18
CA ALA A 47 22.86 -13.03 -11.30
C ALA A 47 22.21 -14.40 -11.05
N ASN A 48 22.30 -14.92 -9.82
CA ASN A 48 21.65 -16.18 -9.46
C ASN A 48 20.12 -16.05 -9.45
N ILE A 49 19.59 -14.96 -8.89
CA ILE A 49 18.15 -14.70 -8.87
C ILE A 49 17.61 -14.60 -10.31
N ALA A 50 18.28 -13.84 -11.17
CA ALA A 50 17.90 -13.71 -12.57
C ALA A 50 18.00 -15.04 -13.34
N ALA A 51 18.98 -15.90 -13.02
CA ALA A 51 19.07 -17.23 -13.62
C ALA A 51 17.91 -18.14 -13.17
N VAL A 52 17.54 -18.09 -11.90
CA VAL A 52 16.37 -18.81 -11.36
C VAL A 52 15.09 -18.30 -12.00
N ASP A 53 14.90 -16.99 -12.11
CA ASP A 53 13.73 -16.38 -12.74
C ASP A 53 13.58 -16.79 -14.21
N ARG A 54 14.68 -16.82 -14.97
CA ARG A 54 14.70 -17.35 -16.35
C ARG A 54 14.34 -18.84 -16.44
N LEU A 55 14.74 -19.63 -15.44
CA LEU A 55 14.40 -21.06 -15.37
C LEU A 55 12.93 -21.27 -15.02
N LEU A 56 12.40 -20.48 -14.08
CA LEU A 56 11.00 -20.49 -13.70
C LEU A 56 10.12 -20.04 -14.86
N SER A 57 10.46 -18.95 -15.54
CA SER A 57 9.69 -18.48 -16.69
C SER A 57 9.66 -19.50 -17.83
N LYS A 58 10.79 -20.17 -18.10
CA LYS A 58 10.86 -21.27 -19.06
C LYS A 58 10.02 -22.48 -18.64
N ALA A 59 9.93 -22.78 -17.35
CA ALA A 59 9.13 -23.88 -16.83
C ALA A 59 7.62 -23.58 -16.86
N ASP A 60 7.24 -22.35 -16.50
CA ASP A 60 5.84 -21.92 -16.41
C ASP A 60 5.22 -21.70 -17.80
N PHE A 61 5.97 -21.08 -18.72
CA PHE A 61 5.42 -20.60 -19.99
C PHE A 61 6.01 -21.26 -21.24
N GLY A 62 7.09 -22.05 -21.12
CA GLY A 62 7.80 -22.67 -22.25
C GLY A 62 8.89 -21.78 -22.86
N GLU A 63 9.62 -22.32 -23.85
CA GLU A 63 10.78 -21.65 -24.48
C GLU A 63 10.40 -20.49 -25.41
N ASP A 64 9.19 -20.51 -25.97
CA ASP A 64 8.70 -19.51 -26.93
C ASP A 64 7.96 -18.35 -26.25
N PHE A 65 7.96 -18.31 -24.92
CA PHE A 65 7.29 -17.25 -24.19
C PHE A 65 8.07 -15.93 -24.29
N VAL A 66 7.65 -15.09 -25.23
CA VAL A 66 7.98 -13.66 -25.23
C VAL A 66 7.00 -12.98 -24.30
N PRO A 67 7.44 -12.34 -23.20
CA PRO A 67 6.54 -11.58 -22.34
C PRO A 67 5.93 -10.44 -23.16
N THR A 68 4.73 -10.67 -23.70
CA THR A 68 3.93 -9.60 -24.29
C THR A 68 3.66 -8.60 -23.17
N CYS A 69 4.08 -7.37 -23.37
CA CYS A 69 3.96 -6.32 -22.37
C CYS A 69 2.48 -6.08 -22.06
N ASN A 70 1.93 -6.72 -21.03
CA ASN A 70 0.50 -6.61 -20.65
C ASN A 70 0.10 -5.21 -20.13
N VAL A 71 1.04 -4.26 -20.09
CA VAL A 71 0.78 -2.90 -19.57
C VAL A 71 0.16 -1.97 -20.62
N LEU A 72 0.12 -2.36 -21.91
CA LEU A 72 -0.38 -1.49 -22.98
C LEU A 72 -1.67 -1.98 -23.66
N LEU A 73 -2.14 -3.21 -23.42
CA LEU A 73 -3.32 -3.75 -24.10
C LEU A 73 -4.66 -3.43 -23.41
N ASN A 74 -4.65 -3.00 -22.14
CA ASN A 74 -5.89 -2.65 -21.43
C ASN A 74 -6.40 -1.22 -21.72
N HIS A 75 -5.68 -0.46 -22.55
CA HIS A 75 -6.08 0.87 -22.98
C HIS A 75 -5.96 0.98 -24.51
N HIS A 76 -6.62 0.08 -25.25
CA HIS A 76 -7.00 0.50 -26.60
C HIS A 76 -8.02 1.63 -26.43
N PRO A 77 -7.73 2.88 -26.82
CA PRO A 77 -8.77 3.90 -26.85
C PRO A 77 -9.83 3.38 -27.81
N THR A 78 -11.04 3.11 -27.34
CA THR A 78 -12.18 2.95 -28.24
C THR A 78 -12.35 4.28 -28.93
N ILE A 79 -11.78 4.40 -30.14
CA ILE A 79 -11.96 5.57 -30.98
C ILE A 79 -13.43 5.51 -31.40
N TYR A 80 -14.28 6.31 -30.76
CA TYR A 80 -15.64 6.55 -31.23
C TYR A 80 -15.53 7.38 -32.52
N THR A 81 -15.27 6.71 -33.64
CA THR A 81 -15.42 7.32 -34.95
C THR A 81 -16.91 7.37 -35.28
N ASN A 82 -17.43 8.56 -35.61
CA ASN A 82 -18.73 8.68 -36.26
C ASN A 82 -18.57 8.12 -37.67
N ILE A 83 -18.80 6.83 -37.83
CA ILE A 83 -18.80 6.15 -39.13
C ILE A 83 -20.18 6.35 -39.76
N ASP A 84 -20.21 6.69 -41.05
CA ASP A 84 -21.45 6.83 -41.81
C ASP A 84 -22.28 5.53 -41.79
N PRO A 85 -23.62 5.62 -41.70
CA PRO A 85 -24.49 4.47 -41.51
C PRO A 85 -24.36 3.43 -42.63
N GLU A 86 -24.10 3.86 -43.87
CA GLU A 86 -23.91 2.97 -45.02
C GLU A 86 -22.64 2.11 -44.89
N ILE A 87 -21.56 2.67 -44.35
CA ILE A 87 -20.30 1.93 -44.14
C ILE A 87 -20.48 0.92 -43.00
N LYS A 88 -21.25 1.28 -41.97
CA LYS A 88 -21.57 0.39 -40.85
C LYS A 88 -22.39 -0.83 -41.30
N GLU A 89 -23.39 -0.63 -42.15
CA GLU A 89 -24.18 -1.74 -42.71
C GLU A 89 -23.31 -2.68 -43.56
N LYS A 90 -22.41 -2.13 -44.37
CA LYS A 90 -21.48 -2.90 -45.19
C LYS A 90 -20.46 -3.70 -44.38
N ILE A 91 -19.97 -3.15 -43.27
CA ILE A 91 -19.10 -3.86 -42.32
C ILE A 91 -19.86 -5.03 -41.70
N LYS A 92 -21.10 -4.80 -41.25
CA LYS A 92 -21.94 -5.84 -40.64
C LYS A 92 -22.23 -7.00 -41.61
N GLU A 93 -22.50 -6.71 -42.88
CA GLU A 93 -22.67 -7.74 -43.92
C GLU A 93 -21.40 -8.57 -44.16
N LEU A 94 -20.21 -7.98 -43.98
CA LEU A 94 -18.93 -8.68 -44.11
C LEU A 94 -18.64 -9.54 -42.88
N GLU A 95 -18.94 -9.05 -41.68
CA GLU A 95 -18.82 -9.80 -40.42
C GLU A 95 -19.73 -11.05 -40.40
N ASP A 96 -20.97 -10.92 -40.88
CA ASP A 96 -21.91 -12.04 -40.99
C ASP A 96 -21.49 -13.05 -42.08
N LYS A 97 -20.76 -12.63 -43.13
CA LYS A 97 -20.25 -13.52 -44.19
C LYS A 97 -18.99 -14.28 -43.77
N GLU A 98 -18.09 -13.63 -43.04
CA GLU A 98 -16.83 -14.22 -42.56
C GLU A 98 -17.01 -15.06 -41.28
N ASN A 99 -18.23 -15.10 -40.71
CA ASN A 99 -18.56 -15.83 -39.49
C ASN A 99 -17.61 -15.52 -38.31
N LEU A 100 -17.10 -14.29 -38.28
CA LEU A 100 -16.31 -13.69 -37.19
C LEU A 100 -17.24 -13.21 -36.06
N LYS A 101 -18.32 -13.94 -35.80
CA LYS A 101 -18.95 -13.83 -34.48
C LYS A 101 -18.00 -14.55 -33.56
N ASP A 102 -17.25 -13.77 -32.79
CA ASP A 102 -16.44 -14.27 -31.69
C ASP A 102 -17.17 -15.45 -31.05
N GLU A 103 -16.58 -16.64 -31.12
CA GLU A 103 -16.94 -17.75 -30.24
C GLU A 103 -16.48 -17.40 -28.82
N SER A 104 -16.89 -16.23 -28.31
CA SER A 104 -16.92 -15.86 -26.91
C SER A 104 -18.27 -16.22 -26.30
N ASN A 105 -18.93 -17.27 -26.84
CA ASN A 105 -20.08 -17.92 -26.21
C ASN A 105 -19.70 -18.85 -25.06
N ASP A 106 -18.44 -18.82 -24.61
CA ASP A 106 -18.13 -19.08 -23.21
C ASP A 106 -18.39 -17.79 -22.41
N GLU A 107 -19.63 -17.27 -22.46
CA GLU A 107 -20.10 -16.32 -21.45
C GLU A 107 -20.29 -17.14 -20.17
N VAL A 108 -19.15 -17.48 -19.54
CA VAL A 108 -19.08 -18.08 -18.22
C VAL A 108 -19.84 -17.12 -17.33
N THR A 109 -21.09 -17.45 -17.01
CA THR A 109 -21.88 -16.70 -16.06
C THR A 109 -21.24 -16.96 -14.70
N ILE A 110 -20.21 -16.18 -14.37
CA ILE A 110 -19.46 -16.35 -13.13
C ILE A 110 -20.44 -16.11 -12.00
N PRO A 111 -20.71 -17.10 -11.13
CA PRO A 111 -21.59 -16.88 -10.00
C PRO A 111 -20.97 -15.83 -9.08
N GLU A 112 -21.78 -14.88 -8.62
CA GLU A 112 -21.32 -13.86 -7.68
C GLU A 112 -20.72 -14.54 -6.43
N MET A 113 -19.46 -14.22 -6.16
CA MET A 113 -18.72 -14.76 -5.01
C MET A 113 -19.43 -14.34 -3.72
N LYS A 114 -19.80 -15.32 -2.88
CA LYS A 114 -20.41 -15.04 -1.58
C LYS A 114 -19.41 -14.26 -0.72
N MET A 115 -19.83 -13.11 -0.21
CA MET A 115 -19.01 -12.22 0.62
C MET A 115 -19.10 -12.56 2.12
N ASP A 116 -19.61 -13.75 2.45
CA ASP A 116 -19.89 -14.19 3.82
C ASP A 116 -18.74 -15.07 4.32
N VAL A 117 -17.81 -14.46 5.08
CA VAL A 117 -16.69 -15.18 5.69
C VAL A 117 -17.00 -15.41 7.16
N MET A 118 -16.98 -16.68 7.62
CA MET A 118 -17.19 -17.07 9.02
C MET A 118 -18.54 -16.61 9.64
N GLY A 119 -19.61 -16.55 8.83
CA GLY A 119 -20.93 -16.12 9.29
C GLY A 119 -21.09 -14.60 9.45
N LEU A 120 -20.12 -13.82 8.99
CA LEU A 120 -20.21 -12.37 8.89
C LEU A 120 -20.66 -11.98 7.48
N ASP A 121 -21.90 -11.54 7.34
CA ASP A 121 -22.45 -11.05 6.07
C ASP A 121 -21.93 -9.64 5.77
N HIS A 122 -20.91 -9.57 4.92
CA HIS A 122 -20.26 -8.32 4.55
C HIS A 122 -21.17 -7.43 3.70
N SER A 123 -22.13 -8.01 2.96
CA SER A 123 -23.09 -7.26 2.15
C SER A 123 -24.04 -6.45 3.02
N ALA A 124 -24.53 -7.03 4.12
CA ALA A 124 -25.39 -6.34 5.09
C ALA A 124 -24.65 -5.22 5.81
N ILE A 125 -23.36 -5.40 6.11
CA ILE A 125 -22.52 -4.37 6.73
C ILE A 125 -22.34 -3.19 5.76
N MET A 126 -22.00 -3.47 4.50
CA MET A 126 -21.81 -2.44 3.47
C MET A 126 -23.11 -1.70 3.16
N ALA A 127 -24.26 -2.40 3.11
CA ALA A 127 -25.56 -1.77 2.95
C ALA A 127 -25.86 -0.81 4.11
N ARG A 128 -25.61 -1.23 5.36
CA ARG A 128 -25.78 -0.36 6.55
C ARG A 128 -24.85 0.86 6.51
N LEU A 129 -23.59 0.66 6.12
CA LEU A 129 -22.62 1.75 5.96
C LEU A 129 -23.11 2.75 4.90
N ASN A 130 -23.50 2.26 3.72
CA ASN A 130 -23.99 3.09 2.63
C ASN A 130 -25.26 3.84 3.03
N MET A 131 -26.19 3.19 3.73
CA MET A 131 -27.37 3.86 4.29
C MET A 131 -26.99 4.94 5.32
N ALA A 132 -25.98 4.70 6.16
CA ALA A 132 -25.49 5.70 7.12
C ALA A 132 -24.85 6.90 6.40
N ILE A 133 -24.07 6.65 5.34
CA ILE A 133 -23.46 7.68 4.48
C ILE A 133 -24.53 8.48 3.73
N LEU A 134 -25.55 7.82 3.17
CA LEU A 134 -26.65 8.49 2.50
C LEU A 134 -27.47 9.34 3.49
N LYS A 135 -27.70 8.82 4.70
CA LYS A 135 -28.35 9.57 5.79
C LYS A 135 -27.52 10.76 6.25
N SER A 136 -26.19 10.66 6.28
CA SER A 136 -25.34 11.79 6.64
C SER A 136 -25.28 12.84 5.53
N LYS A 137 -25.26 12.42 4.27
CA LYS A 137 -25.32 13.27 3.07
C LYS A 137 -26.67 13.94 2.81
N ALA A 138 -27.71 13.62 3.59
CA ALA A 138 -29.03 14.21 3.41
C ALA A 138 -28.97 15.74 3.55
N ALA A 139 -29.56 16.45 2.59
CA ALA A 139 -29.44 17.90 2.44
C ALA A 139 -29.81 18.71 3.71
N HIS A 140 -30.68 18.18 4.56
CA HIS A 140 -31.11 18.82 5.82
C HIS A 140 -30.09 18.68 6.98
N ARG A 141 -29.08 17.81 6.85
CA ARG A 141 -27.97 17.62 7.82
C ARG A 141 -26.66 18.22 7.32
N GLN A 142 -26.61 18.59 6.05
CA GLN A 142 -25.48 19.32 5.49
C GLN A 142 -25.57 20.76 5.99
N PRO A 143 -24.57 21.28 6.73
CA PRO A 143 -24.55 22.69 7.09
C PRO A 143 -24.56 23.51 5.80
N SER A 144 -25.55 24.40 5.67
CA SER A 144 -25.70 25.31 4.53
C SER A 144 -24.65 26.42 4.56
N ALA A 145 -23.39 26.04 4.39
CA ALA A 145 -22.21 26.86 4.13
C ALA A 145 -21.08 25.82 3.97
N VAL A 146 -20.50 25.56 2.80
CA VAL A 146 -19.90 26.52 1.89
C VAL A 146 -19.94 25.94 0.47
N HIS A 147 -20.37 26.78 -0.46
CA HIS A 147 -20.14 26.69 -1.89
C HIS A 147 -18.66 26.41 -2.18
N ASN A 148 -18.33 25.24 -2.72
CA ASN A 148 -17.15 25.11 -3.57
C ASN A 148 -17.47 24.18 -4.73
N VAL A 149 -17.65 24.85 -5.86
CA VAL A 149 -17.60 24.31 -7.20
C VAL A 149 -16.25 23.63 -7.39
N MET A 150 -16.22 22.31 -7.57
CA MET A 150 -15.30 21.71 -8.52
C MET A 150 -16.03 20.57 -9.25
N LYS A 151 -16.28 20.85 -10.53
CA LYS A 151 -16.39 19.85 -11.59
C LYS A 151 -15.03 19.16 -11.73
N ASN A 152 -15.06 17.97 -12.33
CA ASN A 152 -13.97 17.12 -12.81
C ASN A 152 -13.57 16.03 -11.81
N THR A 153 -13.88 14.75 -12.08
CA THR A 153 -13.11 13.84 -12.95
C THR A 153 -11.61 13.93 -12.71
N ILE A 154 -11.05 12.83 -12.22
CA ILE A 154 -9.62 12.54 -12.02
C ILE A 154 -9.03 13.31 -10.83
N THR A 155 -8.85 12.62 -9.71
CA THR A 155 -7.81 12.98 -8.75
C THR A 155 -6.83 11.83 -8.74
N GLU A 156 -5.78 12.04 -9.53
CA GLU A 156 -4.46 11.47 -9.34
C GLU A 156 -4.17 11.28 -7.85
N ASN A 157 -3.55 10.14 -7.51
CA ASN A 157 -2.94 9.94 -6.22
C ASN A 157 -1.85 11.00 -6.01
N THR A 158 -2.22 12.19 -5.57
CA THR A 158 -1.26 13.21 -5.15
C THR A 158 -0.73 12.75 -3.80
N GLU A 159 0.57 12.49 -3.72
CA GLU A 159 1.29 12.15 -2.48
C GLU A 159 0.93 13.12 -1.33
N GLU A 160 0.59 14.37 -1.68
CA GLU A 160 0.12 15.41 -0.76
C GLU A 160 -1.17 15.04 -0.02
N THR A 161 -2.15 14.41 -0.68
CA THR A 161 -3.40 13.98 -0.02
C THR A 161 -3.15 12.83 0.95
N GLN A 162 -2.23 11.92 0.60
CA GLN A 162 -1.80 10.85 1.49
C GLN A 162 -1.00 11.41 2.68
N TYR A 163 -0.14 12.40 2.45
CA TYR A 163 0.65 13.08 3.48
C TYR A 163 -0.23 13.86 4.46
N LEU A 164 -1.25 14.57 3.96
CA LEU A 164 -2.27 15.23 4.79
C LEU A 164 -3.03 14.21 5.64
N SER A 165 -3.42 13.06 5.06
CA SER A 165 -4.08 11.99 5.82
C SER A 165 -3.17 11.38 6.91
N PHE A 166 -1.87 11.24 6.63
CA PHE A 166 -0.90 10.68 7.57
C PHE A 166 -0.57 11.65 8.71
N THR A 167 -0.39 12.93 8.41
CA THR A 167 -0.15 13.95 9.44
C THR A 167 -1.34 14.09 10.39
N ASP A 168 -2.57 14.03 9.88
CA ASP A 168 -3.79 13.98 10.68
C ASP A 168 -3.88 12.72 11.54
N PHE A 169 -3.48 11.56 11.00
CA PHE A 169 -3.43 10.31 11.75
C PHE A 169 -2.42 10.37 12.92
N VAL A 170 -1.21 10.88 12.67
CA VAL A 170 -0.18 11.04 13.71
C VAL A 170 -0.65 12.00 14.80
N LYS A 171 -1.25 13.14 14.41
CA LYS A 171 -1.81 14.11 15.35
C LYS A 171 -2.93 13.49 16.19
N LYS A 172 -3.85 12.74 15.57
CA LYS A 172 -4.94 12.05 16.25
C LYS A 172 -4.43 10.99 17.22
N ARG A 173 -3.41 10.20 16.83
CA ARG A 173 -2.77 9.20 17.68
C ARG A 173 -2.11 9.83 18.91
N LYS A 174 -1.37 10.93 18.72
CA LYS A 174 -0.75 11.67 19.83
C LYS A 174 -1.77 12.24 20.82
N ILE A 175 -2.90 12.77 20.30
CA ILE A 175 -4.01 13.22 21.15
C ILE A 175 -4.64 12.06 21.91
N GLN A 176 -4.82 10.91 21.27
CA GLN A 176 -5.39 9.72 21.89
C GLN A 176 -4.51 9.18 23.03
N GLU A 177 -3.19 9.15 22.81
CA GLU A 177 -2.20 8.78 23.82
C GLU A 177 -2.17 9.77 24.99
N ALA A 178 -2.17 11.09 24.72
CA ALA A 178 -2.28 12.10 25.77
C ALA A 178 -3.59 11.95 26.57
N LYS A 179 -4.71 11.65 25.91
CA LYS A 179 -6.00 11.39 26.57
C LYS A 179 -6.00 10.11 27.40
N SER A 180 -5.32 9.05 26.96
CA SER A 180 -5.24 7.79 27.72
C SER A 180 -4.36 7.95 28.98
N LEU A 181 -3.26 8.70 28.88
CA LEU A 181 -2.41 9.06 30.02
C LEU A 181 -3.10 10.03 30.98
N GLY A 182 -3.82 11.03 30.46
CA GLY A 182 -4.64 11.94 31.26
C GLY A 182 -5.73 11.19 32.06
N ARG A 183 -6.37 10.18 31.46
CA ARG A 183 -7.33 9.30 32.16
C ARG A 183 -6.67 8.44 33.25
N ARG A 184 -5.38 8.12 33.13
CA ARG A 184 -4.64 7.41 34.19
C ARG A 184 -4.33 8.34 35.37
N ARG A 185 -3.95 9.60 35.12
CA ARG A 185 -3.71 10.61 36.17
C ARG A 185 -4.97 11.06 36.90
N SER A 186 -6.11 11.18 36.21
CA SER A 186 -7.37 11.53 36.90
C SER A 186 -7.87 10.41 37.81
N ARG A 187 -7.62 9.14 37.45
CA ARG A 187 -7.92 7.98 38.31
C ARG A 187 -6.97 7.85 39.50
N SER A 188 -5.72 8.30 39.38
CA SER A 188 -4.78 8.25 40.50
C SER A 188 -5.05 9.34 41.53
N ILE A 189 -5.48 10.54 41.10
CA ILE A 189 -5.87 11.63 42.03
C ILE A 189 -7.11 11.22 42.83
N GLU A 190 -8.12 10.64 42.17
CA GLU A 190 -9.33 10.16 42.87
C GLU A 190 -8.98 9.04 43.88
N LYS A 191 -8.01 8.16 43.54
CA LYS A 191 -7.51 7.14 44.47
C LYS A 191 -6.68 7.71 45.64
N GLU A 192 -5.81 8.68 45.38
CA GLU A 192 -5.02 9.35 46.43
C GLU A 192 -5.89 10.15 47.42
N MET A 193 -7.01 10.72 46.96
CA MET A 193 -7.96 11.40 47.85
C MET A 193 -8.63 10.41 48.83
N TYR A 194 -9.00 9.21 48.36
CA TYR A 194 -9.59 8.17 49.23
C TYR A 194 -8.58 7.58 50.23
N ASP A 195 -7.30 7.44 49.85
CA ASP A 195 -6.29 6.86 50.74
C ASP A 195 -5.91 7.80 51.90
N ASN A 196 -5.91 9.12 51.69
CA ASN A 196 -5.65 10.10 52.77
C ASN A 196 -6.80 10.21 53.80
N ASP A 197 -8.06 10.09 53.36
CA ASP A 197 -9.20 10.15 54.27
C ASP A 197 -9.30 8.90 55.17
N VAL A 198 -8.78 7.76 54.69
CA VAL A 198 -8.77 6.50 55.45
C VAL A 198 -7.64 6.47 56.48
N SER A 199 -6.45 7.01 56.17
CA SER A 199 -5.30 6.99 57.08
C SER A 199 -5.48 7.85 58.35
N SER A 200 -6.30 8.90 58.28
CA SER A 200 -6.61 9.78 59.42
C SER A 200 -7.47 9.10 60.51
N HIS A 201 -8.03 7.93 60.26
CA HIS A 201 -9.00 7.29 61.15
C HIS A 201 -8.42 6.16 62.04
N TYR A 202 -7.17 5.74 61.80
CA TYR A 202 -6.59 4.54 62.42
C TYR A 202 -5.42 4.77 63.38
N GLU A 203 -5.04 6.02 63.69
CA GLU A 203 -3.91 6.29 64.59
C GLU A 203 -4.30 6.47 66.08
N GLU A 204 -5.54 6.23 66.49
CA GLU A 204 -5.99 6.57 67.86
C GLU A 204 -6.16 5.40 68.83
N GLU A 205 -5.89 4.13 68.47
CA GLU A 205 -6.13 3.02 69.40
C GLU A 205 -5.03 1.94 69.37
N GLU A 206 -4.70 1.49 70.59
CA GLU A 206 -3.96 0.28 70.97
C GLU A 206 -2.45 0.40 71.23
N ASP A 207 -2.19 0.97 72.42
CA ASP A 207 -1.19 0.50 73.38
C ASP A 207 -1.37 -0.99 73.76
N ASP A 208 -0.26 -1.58 74.21
CA ASP A 208 -0.12 -2.82 75.00
C ASP A 208 -0.34 -4.18 74.32
N ILE A 209 0.74 -4.98 74.20
CA ILE A 209 0.90 -6.26 74.94
C ILE A 209 2.27 -6.88 74.60
N ILE A 210 3.00 -7.13 75.68
CA ILE A 210 4.31 -7.80 75.84
C ILE A 210 4.12 -9.33 75.77
N ASP A 211 5.13 -10.05 75.27
CA ASP A 211 5.65 -11.34 75.80
C ASP A 211 6.64 -11.92 74.77
N GLU A 212 7.95 -11.72 74.92
CA GLU A 212 8.90 -12.41 75.83
C GLU A 212 9.24 -13.88 75.45
N TYR A 213 10.39 -14.01 74.74
CA TYR A 213 11.41 -15.10 74.79
C TYR A 213 11.18 -16.45 74.04
N PRO A 214 12.25 -17.26 73.79
CA PRO A 214 13.62 -16.91 73.43
C PRO A 214 14.30 -17.80 72.35
N PHE A 215 15.45 -17.30 71.90
CA PHE A 215 16.51 -17.97 71.14
C PHE A 215 16.92 -19.36 71.62
N LYS A 216 17.37 -20.21 70.68
CA LYS A 216 18.49 -21.13 70.91
C LYS A 216 19.51 -21.04 69.78
N ILE A 217 20.77 -21.05 70.23
CA ILE A 217 22.07 -20.92 69.57
C ILE A 217 22.30 -22.01 68.53
#